data_AF-A0A2G6AS85-F1
#
_entry.id   AF-A0A2G6AS85-F1
#
_cell.length_a   1.000
_cell.length_b   1.000
_cell.length_c   1.000
_cell.angle_alpha   90.00
_cell.angle_beta   90.00
_cell.angle_gamma   90.00
#
_symmetry.space_group_name_H-M   'P 1'
#
loop_
_entity.id
_entity.type
_entity.pdbx_description
1 polymer ?
#
loop_
_entity_poly.entity_id
_entity_poly.type
_entity_poly.pdbx_seq_one_letter_code
_entity_poly.pdbx_strand_id
1 'polypeptide(L)'
;MEHRSSIEIKTEWDIVAARQLGRNEAKSTGFGTVDQARITTAISELARNIYLYAGKGRIEIVPITVGKRVGLLITASGGLGAGMPGVKRLMDDFRIETEVGVGTTITATKWLH
;
A
#
# COMPACT_ATOMS: atom_id res chain seq x y z
N MET A 1 0.69 14.86 -15.59
CA MET A 1 1.15 13.46 -15.56
C MET A 1 0.91 12.96 -14.14
N GLU A 2 0.00 12.02 -13.95
CA GLU A 2 -0.19 11.37 -12.64
C GLU A 2 1.08 10.59 -12.31
N HIS A 3 1.80 11.00 -11.27
CA HIS A 3 2.98 10.27 -10.80
C HIS A 3 2.49 9.02 -10.07
N ARG A 4 2.55 7.87 -10.74
CA ARG A 4 2.25 6.57 -10.14
C ARG A 4 3.56 5.93 -9.70
N SER A 5 3.76 5.85 -8.40
CA SER A 5 4.90 5.19 -7.78
C SER A 5 4.59 3.70 -7.62
N SER A 6 5.41 2.82 -8.19
CA SER A 6 5.20 1.37 -8.09
C SER A 6 6.49 0.60 -7.91
N ILE A 7 6.39 -0.56 -7.26
CA ILE A 7 7.52 -1.45 -7.02
C ILE A 7 7.07 -2.93 -7.05
N GLU A 8 7.87 -3.78 -7.70
CA GLU A 8 7.70 -5.23 -7.65
C GLU A 8 8.33 -5.78 -6.38
N ILE A 9 7.66 -6.73 -5.73
CA ILE A 9 8.18 -7.38 -4.52
C ILE A 9 8.64 -8.79 -4.87
N LYS A 10 9.96 -9.02 -4.81
CA LYS A 10 10.61 -10.32 -5.06
C LYS A 10 11.53 -10.72 -3.92
N THR A 11 12.08 -9.75 -3.22
CA THR A 11 13.09 -9.90 -2.17
C THR A 11 12.74 -9.04 -0.95
N GLU A 12 13.42 -9.29 0.16
CA GLU A 12 13.27 -8.46 1.37
C GLU A 12 13.73 -7.01 1.15
N TRP A 13 14.68 -6.78 0.24
CA TRP A 13 15.12 -5.43 -0.13
C TRP A 13 14.01 -4.62 -0.80
N ASP A 14 13.12 -5.28 -1.54
CA ASP A 14 11.97 -4.63 -2.16
C ASP A 14 10.96 -4.15 -1.12
N ILE A 15 10.85 -4.84 0.02
CA ILE A 15 10.02 -4.38 1.15
C ILE A 15 10.57 -3.07 1.71
N VAL A 16 11.90 -2.97 1.87
CA VAL A 16 12.55 -1.73 2.33
C VAL A 16 12.34 -0.61 1.33
N ALA A 17 12.53 -0.89 0.04
CA ALA A 17 12.31 0.07 -1.03
C ALA A 17 10.84 0.53 -1.11
N ALA A 18 9.87 -0.37 -0.93
CA ALA A 18 8.44 -0.04 -0.89
C ALA A 18 8.10 0.91 0.27
N ARG A 19 8.70 0.71 1.44
CA ARG A 19 8.53 1.63 2.58
C ARG A 19 9.11 3.00 2.28
N GLN A 20 10.29 3.07 1.68
CA GLN A 20 10.92 4.34 1.35
C GLN A 20 10.10 5.11 0.32
N LEU A 21 9.60 4.40 -0.70
CA LEU A 21 8.69 4.95 -1.70
C LEU A 21 7.42 5.52 -1.03
N GLY A 22 6.77 4.74 -0.18
CA GLY A 22 5.58 5.19 0.55
C GLY A 22 5.83 6.36 1.49
N ARG A 23 7.00 6.43 2.13
CA ARG A 23 7.38 7.59 2.95
C ARG A 23 7.53 8.84 2.09
N ASN A 24 8.17 8.72 0.93
CA ASN A 24 8.38 9.85 0.02
C ASN A 24 7.06 10.37 -0.50
N GLU A 25 6.15 9.48 -0.93
CA GLU A 25 4.79 9.86 -1.37
C GLU A 25 3.94 10.46 -0.24
N ALA A 26 4.03 9.90 0.97
CA ALA A 26 3.32 10.45 2.12
C ALA A 26 3.82 11.85 2.47
N LYS A 27 5.13 12.06 2.42
CA LYS A 27 5.72 13.39 2.65
C LYS A 27 5.34 14.39 1.55
N SER A 28 5.41 14.01 0.27
CA SER A 28 5.05 14.90 -0.84
C SER A 28 3.56 15.25 -0.85
N THR A 29 2.70 14.33 -0.40
CA THR A 29 1.24 14.55 -0.25
C THR A 29 0.90 15.42 0.97
N GLY A 30 1.84 15.62 1.90
CA GLY A 30 1.67 16.51 3.07
C GLY A 30 1.35 15.80 4.39
N PHE A 31 1.44 14.46 4.46
CA PHE A 31 1.18 13.73 5.70
C PHE A 31 2.21 14.04 6.78
N GLY A 32 1.73 14.19 8.02
CA GLY A 32 2.58 14.29 9.21
C GLY A 32 3.36 13.01 9.50
N THR A 33 4.38 13.10 10.34
CA THR A 33 5.31 11.99 10.65
C THR A 33 4.62 10.76 11.23
N VAL A 34 3.55 10.96 12.02
CA VAL A 34 2.74 9.88 12.60
C VAL A 34 2.03 9.07 11.51
N ASP A 35 1.35 9.74 10.57
CA ASP A 35 0.65 9.04 9.49
C ASP A 35 1.64 8.45 8.47
N GLN A 36 2.79 9.09 8.22
CA GLN A 36 3.87 8.46 7.47
C GLN A 36 4.30 7.12 8.11
N ALA A 37 4.41 7.05 9.44
CA ALA A 37 4.75 5.80 10.14
C ALA A 37 3.65 4.73 9.98
N ARG A 38 2.37 5.12 10.03
CA ARG A 38 1.23 4.22 9.79
C ARG A 38 1.22 3.68 8.36
N ILE A 39 1.34 4.56 7.37
CA ILE A 39 1.39 4.22 5.94
C ILE A 39 2.55 3.25 5.66
N THR A 40 3.76 3.57 6.14
CA THR A 40 4.93 2.71 5.90
C THR A 40 4.82 1.35 6.60
N THR A 41 4.17 1.28 7.77
CA THR A 41 3.88 0.01 8.43
C THR A 41 2.89 -0.82 7.63
N ALA A 42 1.79 -0.22 7.16
CA ALA A 42 0.81 -0.89 6.32
C ALA A 42 1.43 -1.43 5.01
N ILE A 43 2.27 -0.64 4.34
CA ILE A 43 3.02 -1.08 3.16
C ILE A 43 3.94 -2.25 3.48
N SER A 44 4.60 -2.25 4.64
CA SER A 44 5.46 -3.36 5.07
C SER A 44 4.68 -4.66 5.23
N GLU A 45 3.49 -4.59 5.82
CA GLU A 45 2.61 -5.75 5.98
C GLU A 45 2.13 -6.28 4.62
N LEU A 46 1.70 -5.40 3.71
CA LEU A 46 1.29 -5.78 2.36
C LEU A 46 2.43 -6.39 1.54
N ALA A 47 3.59 -5.73 1.53
CA ALA A 47 4.76 -6.21 0.81
C ALA A 47 5.28 -7.54 1.38
N ARG A 48 5.28 -7.69 2.72
CA ARG A 48 5.64 -8.97 3.36
C ARG A 48 4.65 -10.08 3.00
N ASN A 49 3.36 -9.78 2.92
CA ASN A 49 2.35 -10.75 2.49
C ASN A 49 2.63 -11.26 1.06
N ILE A 50 2.96 -10.34 0.15
CA ILE A 50 3.36 -10.71 -1.22
C ILE A 50 4.62 -11.59 -1.19
N TYR A 51 5.68 -11.14 -0.52
CA TYR A 51 6.95 -11.85 -0.48
C TYR A 51 6.82 -13.27 0.09
N LEU A 52 6.13 -13.43 1.23
CA LEU A 52 6.04 -14.72 1.92
C LEU A 52 5.06 -15.70 1.28
N TYR A 53 3.98 -15.20 0.65
CA TYR A 53 2.85 -16.05 0.29
C TYR A 53 2.47 -16.03 -1.20
N ALA A 54 2.77 -14.96 -1.92
CA ALA A 54 2.41 -14.84 -3.34
C ALA A 54 3.49 -15.32 -4.29
N GLY A 55 4.76 -15.23 -3.89
CA GLY A 55 5.94 -15.45 -4.74
C GLY A 55 6.19 -14.34 -5.78
N LYS A 56 5.16 -13.63 -6.24
CA LYS A 56 5.25 -12.43 -7.10
C LYS A 56 4.10 -11.46 -6.82
N GLY A 57 4.39 -10.17 -6.85
CA GLY A 57 3.37 -9.13 -6.73
C GLY A 57 3.93 -7.72 -6.81
N ARG A 58 3.05 -6.72 -6.71
CA ARG A 58 3.39 -5.31 -6.85
C ARG A 58 2.70 -4.48 -5.78
N ILE A 59 3.39 -3.46 -5.28
CA ILE A 59 2.82 -2.36 -4.53
C ILE A 59 2.76 -1.12 -5.44
N GLU A 60 1.59 -0.51 -5.52
CA GLU A 60 1.37 0.78 -6.18
C GLU A 60 0.91 1.80 -5.14
N ILE A 61 1.44 3.02 -5.23
CA ILE A 61 1.19 4.12 -4.31
C ILE A 61 0.81 5.33 -5.14
N VAL A 62 -0.40 5.83 -4.93
CA VAL A 62 -1.00 6.87 -5.77
C VAL A 62 -1.59 7.96 -4.89
N PRO A 63 -1.14 9.22 -5.01
CA PRO A 63 -1.85 10.36 -4.46
C PRO A 63 -3.23 10.47 -5.11
N ILE A 64 -4.28 10.54 -4.30
CA ILE A 64 -5.66 10.63 -4.78
C ILE A 64 -6.34 11.88 -4.23
N THR A 65 -7.27 12.42 -5.02
CA THR A 65 -8.18 13.48 -4.59
C THR A 65 -9.61 13.05 -4.87
N VAL A 66 -10.43 12.96 -3.83
CA VAL A 66 -11.85 12.57 -3.93
C VAL A 66 -12.70 13.68 -3.34
N GLY A 67 -13.35 14.45 -4.22
CA GLY A 67 -14.02 15.68 -3.85
C GLY A 67 -13.03 16.69 -3.29
N LYS A 68 -13.21 17.07 -2.01
CA LYS A 68 -12.29 17.98 -1.29
C LYS A 68 -11.22 17.27 -0.47
N ARG A 69 -11.21 15.94 -0.43
CA ARG A 69 -10.28 15.13 0.38
C ARG A 69 -9.07 14.73 -0.46
N VAL A 70 -7.88 14.93 0.10
CA VAL A 70 -6.61 14.45 -0.47
C VAL A 70 -6.15 13.24 0.34
N GLY A 71 -5.56 12.24 -0.31
CA GLY A 71 -5.09 11.04 0.36
C GLY A 71 -4.07 10.25 -0.45
N LEU A 72 -3.68 9.10 0.10
CA LEU A 72 -2.85 8.11 -0.57
C LEU A 72 -3.59 6.78 -0.69
N LEU A 73 -3.67 6.29 -1.92
CA LEU A 73 -4.14 4.96 -2.25
C LEU A 73 -2.95 4.01 -2.36
N ILE A 74 -2.99 2.92 -1.61
CA ILE A 74 -2.03 1.83 -1.70
C ILE A 74 -2.75 0.62 -2.28
N THR A 75 -2.25 0.09 -3.39
CA THR A 75 -2.75 -1.14 -4.00
C THR A 75 -1.67 -2.21 -3.95
N ALA A 76 -2.02 -3.38 -3.44
CA ALA A 76 -1.17 -4.56 -3.40
C ALA A 76 -1.80 -5.65 -4.26
N SER A 77 -1.11 -6.09 -5.30
CA SER A 77 -1.56 -7.14 -6.21
C SER A 77 -0.66 -8.37 -6.10
N GLY A 78 -1.29 -9.55 -6.18
CA GLY A 78 -0.62 -10.85 -6.17
C GLY A 78 -0.71 -11.59 -4.83
N GLY A 79 -1.12 -10.92 -3.74
CA GLY A 79 -1.26 -11.52 -2.41
C GLY A 79 -2.33 -12.62 -2.30
N LEU A 80 -2.39 -13.27 -1.14
CA LEU A 80 -3.43 -14.27 -0.82
C LEU A 80 -4.72 -13.65 -0.23
N GLY A 81 -4.74 -12.34 0.04
CA GLY A 81 -5.89 -11.69 0.68
C GLY A 81 -6.08 -12.04 2.17
N ALA A 82 -5.18 -12.81 2.76
CA ALA A 82 -5.32 -13.30 4.14
C ALA A 82 -4.40 -12.55 5.12
N GLY A 83 -4.92 -12.29 6.33
CA GLY A 83 -4.10 -11.92 7.49
C GLY A 83 -3.50 -10.52 7.48
N MET A 84 -4.32 -9.46 7.36
CA MET A 84 -3.86 -8.06 7.40
C MET A 84 -4.62 -7.18 8.43
N PRO A 85 -4.76 -7.61 9.69
CA PRO A 85 -5.47 -6.84 10.70
C PRO A 85 -4.74 -5.53 11.08
N GLY A 86 -3.43 -5.43 10.84
CA GLY A 86 -2.65 -4.21 11.05
C GLY A 86 -2.99 -3.16 9.99
N VAL A 87 -2.91 -3.51 8.71
CA VAL A 87 -3.32 -2.63 7.58
C VAL A 87 -4.71 -2.04 7.81
N LYS A 88 -5.72 -2.87 8.12
CA LYS A 88 -7.10 -2.40 8.35
C LYS A 88 -7.22 -1.41 9.52
N ARG A 89 -6.31 -1.46 10.49
CA ARG A 89 -6.31 -0.59 11.68
C ARG A 89 -5.57 0.73 11.46
N LEU A 90 -4.54 0.70 10.61
CA LEU A 90 -3.65 1.83 10.37
C LEU A 90 -4.18 2.79 9.29
N MET A 91 -5.00 2.25 8.39
CA MET A 91 -5.56 2.92 7.23
C MET A 91 -7.04 3.26 7.47
N ASP A 92 -7.57 4.21 6.70
CA ASP A 92 -8.93 4.72 6.90
C ASP A 92 -9.95 3.91 6.09
N ASP A 93 -9.60 3.54 4.86
CA ASP A 93 -10.37 2.60 4.04
C ASP A 93 -9.54 1.36 3.70
N PHE A 94 -10.21 0.22 3.58
CA PHE A 94 -9.58 -1.06 3.25
C PHE A 94 -10.55 -1.96 2.49
N ARG A 95 -10.10 -2.51 1.36
CA ARG A 95 -10.88 -3.39 0.48
C ARG A 95 -10.01 -4.56 0.02
N ILE A 96 -10.64 -5.72 -0.13
CA ILE A 96 -10.02 -6.92 -0.69
C ILE A 96 -10.94 -7.39 -1.83
N GLU A 97 -10.34 -7.64 -2.99
CA GLU A 97 -11.01 -8.18 -4.17
C GLU A 97 -10.22 -9.39 -4.66
N THR A 98 -10.87 -10.55 -4.66
CA THR A 98 -10.26 -11.81 -5.12
C THR A 98 -11.03 -12.31 -6.32
N GLU A 99 -10.30 -12.66 -7.37
CA GLU A 99 -10.84 -13.28 -8.56
C GLU A 99 -10.12 -14.61 -8.83
N VAL A 100 -10.90 -15.68 -9.00
CA VAL A 100 -10.40 -17.04 -9.22
C VAL A 100 -9.60 -17.07 -10.52
N GLY A 101 -8.35 -17.49 -10.45
CA GLY A 101 -7.44 -17.55 -11.60
C GLY A 101 -6.66 -16.25 -11.87
N VAL A 102 -7.00 -15.13 -11.22
CA VAL A 102 -6.29 -13.84 -11.35
C VAL A 102 -5.47 -13.51 -10.10
N GLY A 103 -6.01 -13.81 -8.91
CA GLY A 103 -5.36 -13.56 -7.62
C GLY A 103 -6.14 -12.60 -6.75
N THR A 104 -5.47 -12.01 -5.75
CA THR A 104 -6.08 -11.02 -4.85
C THR A 104 -5.44 -9.65 -5.01
N THR A 105 -6.31 -8.64 -5.06
CA THR A 105 -5.98 -7.22 -4.98
C THR A 105 -6.46 -6.69 -3.63
N ILE A 106 -5.55 -6.04 -2.91
CA ILE A 106 -5.87 -5.33 -1.68
C ILE A 106 -5.67 -3.85 -1.92
N THR A 107 -6.64 -3.05 -1.50
CA THR A 107 -6.59 -1.59 -1.62
C THR A 107 -6.77 -0.99 -0.25
N ALA A 108 -5.90 -0.06 0.13
CA ALA A 108 -5.99 0.65 1.39
C ALA A 108 -5.75 2.15 1.19
N THR A 109 -6.55 2.98 1.84
CA THR A 109 -6.48 4.44 1.68
C THR A 109 -6.17 5.12 3.00
N LYS A 110 -5.26 6.09 2.98
CA LYS A 110 -5.07 7.06 4.06
C LYS A 110 -5.50 8.44 3.59
N TRP A 111 -6.32 9.13 4.36
CA TRP A 111 -6.76 10.50 4.08
C TRP A 111 -5.93 11.50 4.88
N LEU A 112 -5.59 12.61 4.23
CA LEU A 112 -5.00 13.76 4.89
C LEU A 112 -6.09 14.43 5.74
N HIS A 113 -5.85 14.57 7.04
CA HIS A 113 -6.74 15.20 8.01
C HIS A 113 -6.21 16.58 8.44
#